data_AF-A0A433Q5W1-F1
#
_entry.id   AF-A0A433Q5W1-F1
#
_cell.length_a   1.000
_cell.length_b   1.000
_cell.length_c   1.000
_cell.angle_alpha   90.00
_cell.angle_beta   90.00
_cell.angle_gamma   90.00
#
_symmetry.space_group_name_H-M   'P 1'
#
loop_
_entity.id
_entity.type
_entity.pdbx_description
1 polymer ?
#
loop_
_entity_poly.entity_id
_entity_poly.type
_entity_poly.pdbx_seq_one_letter_code
_entity_poly.pdbx_strand_id
1 'polypeptide(L)'
;MVVTRNILEEFFPFLSPLYRGAVGRAKELQLEIQQLFGKFVNEVRQDKKEGNERKCACNEFLKAQETDEEGHLYEAASKFGLGGCYRKKLCVVLVVYVTNDESLPHFNFLKSSTPAVHSSWPMMARHPEIQDRAFAEIKANIGLDRLPSDMDEASLPYTCAFITELLRFRPPTWLGIPHSNPKDEEYNGYHIP
;
A
#
# COMPACT_ATOMS: atom_id res chain seq x y z
N MET A 1 7.46 -12.15 -11.00
CA MET A 1 6.67 -13.10 -10.20
C MET A 1 5.31 -12.47 -9.96
N VAL A 2 4.27 -12.94 -10.64
CA VAL A 2 2.91 -12.37 -10.52
C VAL A 2 2.23 -13.16 -9.40
N VAL A 3 2.27 -12.63 -8.17
CA VAL A 3 1.84 -13.30 -6.93
C VAL A 3 0.31 -13.28 -6.81
N THR A 4 -0.40 -13.72 -7.86
CA THR A 4 -1.88 -13.81 -7.88
C THR A 4 -2.41 -15.14 -7.32
N ARG A 5 -1.53 -15.97 -6.76
CA ARG A 5 -1.87 -17.32 -6.31
C ARG A 5 -1.88 -17.38 -4.79
N ASN A 6 -2.76 -18.22 -4.26
CA ASN A 6 -2.71 -18.59 -2.85
C ASN A 6 -1.29 -19.14 -2.58
N ILE A 7 -0.66 -18.75 -1.47
CA ILE A 7 0.68 -19.22 -1.10
C ILE A 7 0.80 -20.75 -1.18
N LEU A 8 -0.28 -21.46 -0.83
CA LEU A 8 -0.34 -22.91 -0.96
C LEU A 8 -0.32 -23.41 -2.42
N GLU A 9 -0.90 -22.68 -3.37
CA GLU A 9 -0.80 -23.01 -4.80
C GLU A 9 0.59 -22.69 -5.38
N GLU A 10 1.32 -21.74 -4.80
CA GLU A 10 2.70 -21.42 -5.21
C GLU A 10 3.64 -22.56 -4.83
N PHE A 11 3.49 -23.13 -3.63
CA PHE A 11 4.28 -24.27 -3.17
C PHE A 11 3.74 -25.63 -3.65
N PHE A 12 2.42 -25.76 -3.83
CA PHE A 12 1.75 -27.02 -4.18
C PHE A 12 0.80 -26.84 -5.36
N PRO A 13 1.31 -26.82 -6.61
CA PRO A 13 0.49 -26.58 -7.80
C PRO A 13 -0.64 -27.59 -8.01
N PHE A 14 -0.50 -28.81 -7.49
CA PHE A 14 -1.53 -29.86 -7.56
C PHE A 14 -2.79 -29.53 -6.75
N LEU A 15 -2.73 -28.57 -5.81
CA LEU A 15 -3.89 -28.07 -5.08
C LEU A 15 -4.70 -27.05 -5.90
N SER A 16 -4.20 -26.57 -7.04
CA SER A 16 -4.88 -25.55 -7.82
C SER A 16 -6.32 -25.89 -8.23
N PRO A 17 -6.68 -27.15 -8.57
CA PRO A 17 -8.08 -27.53 -8.81
C PRO A 17 -9.02 -27.21 -7.64
N LEU A 18 -8.55 -27.29 -6.39
CA LEU A 18 -9.35 -27.06 -5.18
C LEU A 18 -9.71 -25.57 -5.01
N TYR A 19 -8.82 -24.67 -5.41
CA TYR A 19 -8.97 -23.23 -5.21
C TYR A 19 -9.47 -22.48 -6.45
N ARG A 20 -9.75 -23.16 -7.57
CA ARG A 20 -10.21 -22.53 -8.83
C ARG A 20 -11.35 -21.53 -8.64
N GLY A 21 -12.32 -21.85 -7.78
CA GLY A 21 -13.45 -20.95 -7.51
C GLY A 21 -13.03 -19.66 -6.79
N ALA A 22 -12.12 -19.76 -5.82
CA ALA A 22 -11.58 -18.60 -5.11
C ALA A 22 -10.69 -17.75 -6.04
N VAL A 23 -9.82 -18.39 -6.82
CA VAL A 23 -8.97 -17.72 -7.83
C VAL A 23 -9.81 -17.06 -8.91
N GLY A 24 -10.94 -17.65 -9.30
CA GLY A 24 -11.89 -17.05 -10.24
C GLY A 24 -12.47 -15.74 -9.71
N ARG A 25 -12.98 -15.75 -8.47
CA ARG A 25 -13.52 -14.54 -7.82
C ARG A 25 -12.48 -13.45 -7.60
N ALA A 26 -11.26 -13.84 -7.22
CA ALA A 26 -10.12 -12.94 -7.06
C ALA A 26 -9.84 -12.18 -8.37
N LYS A 27 -9.71 -12.91 -9.48
CA LYS A 27 -9.55 -12.31 -10.82
C LYS A 27 -10.70 -11.42 -11.25
N GLU A 28 -11.94 -11.81 -10.95
CA GLU A 28 -13.13 -11.01 -11.26
C GLU A 28 -13.10 -9.68 -10.51
N LEU A 29 -12.85 -9.72 -9.20
CA LEU A 29 -12.67 -8.52 -8.37
C LEU A 29 -11.51 -7.64 -8.87
N GLN A 30 -10.39 -8.25 -9.26
CA GLN A 30 -9.24 -7.53 -9.82
C GLN A 30 -9.62 -6.79 -11.11
N LEU A 31 -10.42 -7.43 -11.98
CA LEU A 31 -10.91 -6.80 -13.21
C LEU A 31 -11.87 -5.64 -12.91
N GLU A 32 -12.80 -5.82 -11.97
CA GLU A 32 -13.73 -4.76 -11.54
C GLU A 32 -12.97 -3.55 -10.99
N ILE A 33 -11.99 -3.79 -10.12
CA ILE A 33 -11.11 -2.76 -9.58
C ILE A 33 -10.37 -2.05 -10.73
N GLN A 34 -9.74 -2.79 -11.64
CA GLN A 34 -9.03 -2.20 -12.78
C GLN A 34 -9.96 -1.35 -13.66
N GLN A 35 -11.21 -1.76 -13.85
CA GLN A 35 -12.21 -0.99 -14.59
C GLN A 35 -12.58 0.30 -13.87
N LEU A 36 -12.78 0.25 -12.54
CA LEU A 36 -13.10 1.43 -11.74
C LEU A 36 -12.01 2.49 -11.84
N PHE A 37 -10.75 2.10 -11.62
CA PHE A 37 -9.62 3.02 -11.76
C PHE A 37 -9.38 3.45 -13.21
N GLY A 38 -9.64 2.56 -14.17
CA GLY A 38 -9.60 2.90 -15.59
C GLY A 38 -10.57 4.03 -15.93
N LYS A 39 -11.80 3.98 -15.41
CA LYS A 39 -12.79 5.06 -15.57
C LYS A 39 -12.30 6.37 -14.94
N PHE A 40 -11.84 6.33 -13.69
CA PHE A 40 -11.31 7.51 -13.00
C PHE A 40 -10.14 8.16 -13.76
N VAL A 41 -9.19 7.37 -14.26
CA VAL A 41 -8.07 7.88 -15.06
C VAL A 41 -8.56 8.55 -16.34
N ASN A 42 -9.57 7.99 -17.00
CA ASN A 42 -10.13 8.57 -18.22
C ASN A 42 -10.85 9.89 -17.94
N GLU A 43 -11.56 10.00 -16.81
CA GLU A 43 -12.15 11.26 -16.36
C GLU A 43 -11.08 12.33 -16.15
N VAL A 44 -10.03 12.03 -15.38
CA VAL A 44 -8.92 12.99 -15.12
C VAL A 44 -8.26 13.44 -16.42
N ARG A 45 -8.07 12.54 -17.40
CA ARG A 45 -7.56 12.90 -18.73
C ARG A 45 -8.50 13.81 -19.50
N GLN A 46 -9.81 13.61 -19.35
CA GLN A 46 -10.82 14.44 -20.00
C GLN A 46 -10.86 15.84 -19.38
N ASP A 47 -10.88 15.94 -18.05
CA ASP A 47 -10.84 17.25 -17.38
C ASP A 47 -9.59 18.06 -17.79
N LYS A 48 -8.44 17.38 -17.90
CA LYS A 48 -7.20 18.01 -18.37
C LYS A 48 -7.33 18.57 -19.79
N LYS A 49 -7.97 17.86 -20.72
CA LYS A 49 -8.23 18.37 -22.08
C LYS A 49 -9.16 19.58 -22.09
N GLU A 50 -10.08 19.65 -21.14
CA GLU A 50 -11.01 20.76 -20.94
C GLU A 50 -10.37 21.94 -20.18
N GLY A 51 -9.10 21.82 -19.78
CA GLY A 51 -8.37 22.85 -19.03
C GLY A 51 -8.66 22.85 -17.54
N ASN A 52 -9.39 21.86 -17.02
CA ASN A 52 -9.70 21.70 -15.61
C ASN A 52 -8.70 20.76 -14.93
N GLU A 53 -7.69 21.32 -14.27
CA GLU A 53 -6.70 20.52 -13.56
C GLU A 53 -7.20 20.07 -12.19
N ARG A 54 -7.55 18.78 -12.06
CA ARG A 54 -7.85 18.17 -10.75
C ARG A 54 -6.60 18.10 -9.88
N LYS A 55 -6.71 18.52 -8.63
CA LYS A 55 -5.67 18.32 -7.60
C LYS A 55 -5.72 16.89 -7.07
N CYS A 56 -5.05 15.96 -7.76
CA CYS A 56 -4.96 14.57 -7.34
C CYS A 56 -3.64 13.93 -7.78
N ALA A 57 -3.24 12.86 -7.09
CA ALA A 57 -2.02 12.10 -7.42
C ALA A 57 -2.03 11.59 -8.88
N CYS A 58 -3.19 11.25 -9.43
CA CYS A 58 -3.32 10.84 -10.84
C CYS A 58 -2.92 11.95 -11.81
N ASN A 59 -3.28 13.20 -11.53
CA ASN A 59 -2.95 14.33 -12.40
C ASN A 59 -1.46 14.65 -12.33
N GLU A 60 -0.88 14.65 -11.13
CA GLU A 60 0.57 14.84 -10.94
C GLU A 60 1.37 13.75 -11.65
N PHE A 61 0.92 12.50 -11.59
CA PHE A 61 1.56 11.41 -12.31
C PHE A 61 1.44 11.54 -13.84
N LEU A 62 0.28 11.98 -14.35
CA LEU A 62 0.09 12.28 -15.77
C LEU A 62 1.03 13.38 -16.27
N LYS A 63 1.22 14.44 -15.47
CA LYS A 63 2.20 15.51 -15.77
C LYS A 63 3.63 14.96 -15.79
N ALA A 64 4.00 14.17 -14.78
CA ALA A 64 5.32 13.55 -14.71
C ALA A 64 5.62 12.65 -15.93
N GLN A 65 4.62 11.91 -16.43
CA GLN A 65 4.76 11.08 -17.63
C GLN A 65 5.00 11.90 -18.90
N GLU A 66 4.40 13.09 -19.02
CA GLU A 66 4.59 13.96 -20.18
C GLU A 66 5.96 14.63 -20.19
N THR A 67 6.52 14.91 -19.01
CA THR A 67 7.86 15.49 -18.86
C THR A 67 9.00 14.48 -19.00
N ASP A 68 8.70 13.17 -18.99
CA ASP A 68 9.69 12.10 -19.05
C ASP A 68 9.97 11.65 -20.48
N GLU A 69 10.66 12.50 -21.25
CA GLU A 69 11.05 12.21 -22.64
C GLU A 69 12.13 11.12 -22.74
N GLU A 70 12.98 10.98 -21.71
CA GLU A 70 14.12 10.05 -21.68
C GLU A 70 13.79 8.69 -21.06
N GLY A 71 12.59 8.52 -20.49
CA GLY A 71 12.12 7.25 -19.91
C GLY A 71 12.74 6.91 -18.56
N HIS A 72 13.22 7.91 -17.82
CA HIS A 72 13.80 7.75 -16.47
C HIS A 72 12.79 7.15 -15.50
N LEU A 73 11.52 7.56 -15.59
CA LEU A 73 10.49 7.03 -14.71
C LEU A 73 10.14 5.59 -15.07
N TYR A 74 10.22 5.21 -16.35
CA TYR A 74 10.10 3.81 -16.76
C TYR A 74 11.25 2.96 -16.21
N GLU A 75 12.49 3.46 -16.28
CA GLU A 75 13.65 2.75 -15.75
C GLU A 75 13.60 2.61 -14.22
N ALA A 76 13.23 3.69 -13.52
CA ALA A 76 12.99 3.68 -12.08
C ALA A 76 11.88 2.69 -11.71
N ALA A 77 10.74 2.73 -12.39
CA ALA A 77 9.65 1.77 -12.18
C ALA A 77 10.09 0.34 -12.49
N SER A 78 10.92 0.12 -13.51
CA SER A 78 11.47 -1.19 -13.84
C SER A 78 12.34 -1.77 -12.73
N LYS A 79 13.10 -0.93 -12.01
CA LYS A 79 13.89 -1.35 -10.84
C LYS A 79 13.02 -1.87 -9.69
N PHE A 80 11.76 -1.42 -9.60
CA PHE A 80 10.75 -1.93 -8.65
C PHE A 80 9.87 -3.05 -9.24
N GLY A 81 10.22 -3.60 -10.41
CA GLY A 81 9.41 -4.63 -11.08
C GLY A 81 8.12 -4.10 -11.73
N LEU A 82 7.93 -2.78 -11.78
CA LEU A 82 6.76 -2.09 -12.33
C LEU A 82 6.96 -1.61 -13.78
N GLY A 83 8.11 -1.90 -14.40
CA GLY A 83 8.47 -1.42 -15.74
C GLY A 83 7.41 -1.75 -16.79
N GLY A 84 6.92 -3.01 -16.82
CA GLY A 84 5.86 -3.42 -17.74
C GLY A 84 4.53 -2.69 -17.57
N CYS A 85 4.25 -2.17 -16.37
CA CYS A 85 3.02 -1.45 -16.01
C CYS A 85 3.11 0.03 -16.36
N TYR A 86 4.31 0.61 -16.24
CA TYR A 86 4.57 2.04 -16.38
C TYR A 86 4.24 2.58 -17.78
N ARG A 87 4.62 1.84 -18.84
CA ARG A 87 4.46 2.31 -20.23
C ARG A 87 3.09 2.07 -20.84
N LYS A 88 2.28 1.17 -20.27
CA LYS A 88 1.04 0.70 -20.92
C LYS A 88 -0.24 0.89 -20.11
N LYS A 89 -0.19 1.02 -18.78
CA LYS A 89 -1.41 1.14 -17.96
C LYS A 89 -1.20 1.98 -16.71
N LEU A 90 -1.43 3.29 -16.82
CA LEU A 90 -1.56 4.21 -15.68
C LEU A 90 -2.57 3.68 -14.63
N CYS A 91 -3.64 3.03 -15.08
CA CYS A 91 -4.59 2.40 -14.17
C CYS A 91 -3.93 1.32 -13.30
N VAL A 92 -2.92 0.59 -13.78
CA VAL A 92 -2.24 -0.43 -12.98
C VAL A 92 -1.36 0.22 -11.91
N VAL A 93 -0.70 1.35 -12.19
CA VAL A 93 0.04 2.07 -11.15
C VAL A 93 -0.92 2.61 -10.10
N LEU A 94 -2.00 3.29 -10.49
CA LEU A 94 -3.02 3.76 -9.54
C LEU A 94 -3.72 2.62 -8.80
N VAL A 95 -3.98 1.48 -9.46
CA VAL A 95 -4.50 0.28 -8.81
C VAL A 95 -3.46 -0.24 -7.81
N VAL A 96 -2.18 -0.36 -8.15
CA VAL A 96 -1.13 -0.76 -7.19
C VAL A 96 -1.05 0.21 -6.00
N TYR A 97 -1.19 1.51 -6.22
CA TYR A 97 -1.13 2.54 -5.17
C TYR A 97 -2.41 2.63 -4.32
N VAL A 98 -3.60 2.48 -4.93
CA VAL A 98 -4.90 2.75 -4.29
C VAL A 98 -5.66 1.46 -3.98
N THR A 99 -5.59 0.47 -4.86
CA THR A 99 -6.33 -0.79 -4.75
C THR A 99 -5.48 -1.97 -5.18
N ASN A 100 -4.51 -2.33 -4.33
CA ASN A 100 -4.13 -3.73 -4.14
C ASN A 100 -4.12 -4.55 -5.44
N ASP A 101 -3.12 -4.38 -6.31
CA ASP A 101 -2.97 -5.37 -7.37
C ASP A 101 -2.74 -6.73 -6.71
N GLU A 102 -3.60 -7.71 -7.01
CA GLU A 102 -3.47 -9.08 -6.51
C GLU A 102 -2.16 -9.73 -6.94
N SER A 103 -1.35 -9.13 -7.83
CA SER A 103 0.00 -9.59 -8.14
C SER A 103 1.07 -9.27 -7.09
N LEU A 104 0.75 -8.43 -6.09
CA LEU A 104 1.59 -8.10 -4.93
C LEU A 104 0.75 -8.13 -3.62
N PRO A 105 0.32 -9.32 -3.15
CA PRO A 105 -0.62 -9.46 -2.03
C PRO A 105 -0.02 -9.17 -0.65
N HIS A 106 1.20 -8.64 -0.54
CA HIS A 106 1.90 -8.56 0.74
C HIS A 106 2.27 -7.16 1.23
N PHE A 107 2.05 -6.10 0.45
CA PHE A 107 2.37 -4.76 0.91
C PHE A 107 1.64 -3.70 0.08
N ASN A 108 0.90 -2.79 0.73
CA ASN A 108 0.91 -1.33 0.47
C ASN A 108 -0.22 -0.56 1.19
N PHE A 109 0.14 0.68 1.56
CA PHE A 109 -0.49 1.70 2.42
C PHE A 109 -1.96 1.55 2.88
N LEU A 110 -2.92 1.38 1.96
CA LEU A 110 -4.35 1.42 2.34
C LEU A 110 -4.75 0.18 3.18
N LYS A 111 -4.10 -0.96 2.91
CA LYS A 111 -4.25 -2.19 3.69
C LYS A 111 -3.43 -2.22 4.97
N SER A 112 -2.47 -1.33 5.21
CA SER A 112 -1.69 -1.33 6.46
C SER A 112 -2.25 -0.34 7.49
N SER A 113 -2.74 0.82 7.05
CA SER A 113 -3.36 1.81 7.94
C SER A 113 -4.67 1.29 8.54
N THR A 114 -5.50 0.58 7.74
CA THR A 114 -6.80 0.07 8.20
C THR A 114 -6.66 -0.95 9.34
N PRO A 115 -5.82 -2.01 9.25
CA PRO A 115 -5.58 -2.93 10.36
C PRO A 115 -4.92 -2.27 11.56
N ALA A 116 -4.06 -1.26 11.36
CA ALA A 116 -3.48 -0.51 12.47
C ALA A 116 -4.57 0.22 13.27
N VAL A 117 -5.46 0.96 12.59
CA VAL A 117 -6.61 1.61 13.24
C VAL A 117 -7.56 0.58 13.85
N HIS A 118 -7.87 -0.49 13.12
CA HIS A 118 -8.76 -1.54 13.61
C HIS A 118 -8.20 -2.24 14.85
N SER A 119 -6.87 -2.38 14.95
CA SER A 119 -6.19 -2.94 16.12
C SER A 119 -6.08 -1.95 17.28
N SER A 120 -6.13 -0.65 17.02
CA SER A 120 -6.02 0.38 18.07
C SER A 120 -7.26 0.44 18.96
N TRP A 121 -8.47 0.35 18.38
CA TRP A 121 -9.72 0.40 19.13
C TRP A 121 -9.85 -0.68 20.22
N PRO A 122 -9.65 -1.99 19.93
CA PRO A 122 -9.71 -3.01 20.98
C PRO A 122 -8.57 -2.88 21.99
N MET A 123 -7.41 -2.31 21.61
CA MET A 123 -6.32 -2.04 22.56
C MET A 123 -6.70 -0.91 23.53
N MET A 124 -7.19 0.21 23.03
CA MET A 124 -7.66 1.32 23.86
C MET A 124 -8.87 0.92 24.71
N ALA A 125 -9.81 0.14 24.16
CA ALA A 125 -10.97 -0.34 24.92
C ALA A 125 -10.59 -1.29 26.07
N ARG A 126 -9.51 -2.06 25.92
CA ARG A 126 -8.98 -2.95 26.98
C ARG A 126 -8.08 -2.23 27.98
N HIS A 127 -7.50 -1.10 27.57
CA HIS A 127 -6.54 -0.29 28.32
C HIS A 127 -6.96 1.19 28.33
N PRO A 128 -8.07 1.52 29.01
CA PRO A 128 -8.59 2.90 29.02
C PRO A 128 -7.58 3.92 29.56
N GLU A 129 -6.67 3.50 30.45
CA GLU A 129 -5.59 4.33 30.98
C GLU A 129 -4.63 4.84 29.89
N ILE A 130 -4.43 4.07 28.82
CA ILE A 130 -3.58 4.46 27.68
C ILE A 130 -4.32 5.50 26.85
N GLN A 131 -5.62 5.28 26.61
CA GLN A 131 -6.47 6.22 25.87
C GLN A 131 -6.56 7.57 26.59
N ASP A 132 -6.81 7.55 27.91
CA ASP A 132 -6.90 8.76 28.72
C ASP A 132 -5.59 9.55 28.71
N ARG A 133 -4.45 8.85 28.79
CA ARG A 133 -3.13 9.49 28.76
C ARG A 133 -2.79 10.10 27.40
N ALA A 134 -3.10 9.40 26.30
CA ALA A 134 -2.94 9.96 24.95
C ALA A 134 -3.85 11.17 24.73
N PHE A 135 -5.10 11.09 25.19
CA PHE A 135 -6.04 12.22 25.11
C PHE A 135 -5.59 13.41 25.96
N ALA A 136 -5.05 13.19 27.17
CA ALA A 136 -4.53 14.24 28.02
C ALA A 136 -3.33 14.98 27.38
N GLU A 137 -2.42 14.25 26.73
CA GLU A 137 -1.30 14.84 25.99
C GLU A 137 -1.79 15.72 24.83
N ILE A 138 -2.71 15.20 24.01
CA ILE A 138 -3.29 15.95 22.88
C ILE A 138 -3.98 17.22 23.39
N LYS A 139 -4.80 17.08 24.45
CA LYS A 139 -5.52 18.23 25.03
C LYS A 139 -4.58 19.29 25.60
N ALA A 140 -3.44 18.88 26.19
CA ALA A 140 -2.48 19.80 26.78
C ALA A 140 -1.67 20.57 25.72
N ASN A 141 -1.25 19.90 24.65
CA ASN A 141 -0.31 20.47 23.69
C ASN A 141 -1.00 21.10 22.46
N ILE A 142 -2.15 20.57 22.05
CA ILE A 142 -2.89 21.02 20.84
C ILE A 142 -4.17 21.76 21.21
N GLY A 143 -4.84 21.34 22.29
CA GLY A 143 -6.16 21.85 22.68
C GLY A 143 -7.30 21.11 21.98
N LEU A 144 -8.51 21.68 22.05
CA LEU A 144 -9.73 21.07 21.48
C LEU A 144 -10.32 21.87 20.31
N ASP A 145 -9.69 22.98 19.94
CA ASP A 145 -10.20 23.91 18.92
C ASP A 145 -9.86 23.48 17.49
N ARG A 146 -8.88 22.58 17.32
CA ARG A 146 -8.45 22.06 16.02
C ARG A 146 -8.01 20.60 16.10
N LEU A 147 -7.98 19.94 14.95
CA LEU A 147 -7.39 18.61 14.82
C LEU A 147 -5.85 18.68 14.86
N PRO A 148 -5.18 17.60 15.32
CA PRO A 148 -3.74 17.44 15.19
C PRO A 148 -3.28 17.50 13.72
N SER A 149 -2.08 18.03 13.51
CA SER A 149 -1.41 18.09 12.22
C SER A 149 0.00 17.52 12.31
N ASP A 150 0.62 17.26 11.16
CA ASP A 150 1.98 16.70 11.09
C ASP A 150 3.02 17.56 11.83
N MET A 151 2.77 18.88 11.93
CA MET A 151 3.64 19.81 12.65
C MET A 151 3.63 19.61 14.18
N ASP A 152 2.62 18.91 14.70
CA ASP A 152 2.44 18.68 16.14
C ASP A 152 3.12 17.40 16.61
N GLU A 153 3.66 16.57 15.72
CA GLU A 153 4.22 15.25 16.05
C GLU A 153 5.29 15.31 17.15
N ALA A 154 6.19 16.29 17.08
CA ALA A 154 7.23 16.50 18.08
C ALA A 154 6.68 16.85 19.48
N SER A 155 5.45 17.38 19.55
CA SER A 155 4.77 17.70 20.80
C SER A 155 3.94 16.55 21.36
N LEU A 156 3.82 15.42 20.66
CA LEU A 156 3.00 14.27 21.06
C LEU A 156 3.82 12.98 21.29
N PRO A 157 4.89 13.00 22.11
CA PRO A 157 5.78 11.86 22.25
C PRO A 157 5.08 10.59 22.78
N TYR A 158 4.10 10.72 23.67
CA TYR A 158 3.37 9.57 24.20
C TYR A 158 2.44 8.96 23.15
N THR A 159 1.73 9.79 22.38
CA THR A 159 0.87 9.34 21.28
C THR A 159 1.70 8.62 20.21
N CYS A 160 2.87 9.16 19.84
CA CYS A 160 3.80 8.51 18.92
C CYS A 160 4.33 7.17 19.46
N ALA A 161 4.67 7.12 20.76
CA ALA A 161 5.09 5.89 21.42
C ALA A 161 3.98 4.84 21.44
N PHE A 162 2.72 5.23 21.68
CA PHE A 162 1.57 4.34 21.61
C PHE A 162 1.39 3.75 20.20
N ILE A 163 1.46 4.58 19.15
CA ILE A 163 1.35 4.11 17.76
C ILE A 163 2.46 3.11 17.46
N THR A 164 3.69 3.40 17.88
CA THR A 164 4.84 2.52 17.66
C THR A 164 4.67 1.19 18.40
N GLU A 165 4.22 1.23 19.65
CA GLU A 165 3.97 0.03 20.45
C GLU A 165 2.81 -0.80 19.89
N LEU A 166 1.76 -0.14 19.38
CA LEU A 166 0.65 -0.80 18.70
C LEU A 166 1.16 -1.55 17.46
N LEU A 167 2.00 -0.92 16.64
CA LEU A 167 2.57 -1.55 15.44
C LEU A 167 3.56 -2.67 15.79
N ARG A 168 4.25 -2.59 16.93
CA ARG A 168 5.10 -3.67 17.46
C ARG A 168 4.26 -4.86 17.93
N PHE A 169 3.17 -4.60 18.64
CA PHE A 169 2.31 -5.63 19.24
C PHE A 169 1.37 -6.30 18.22
N ARG A 170 0.84 -5.50 17.28
CA ARG A 170 -0.11 -5.89 16.24
C ARG A 170 0.37 -5.35 14.89
N PRO A 171 1.46 -5.90 14.35
CA PRO A 171 1.96 -5.43 13.07
C PRO A 171 0.91 -5.73 11.98
N PRO A 172 0.67 -4.79 11.04
CA PRO A 172 -0.24 -5.04 9.92
C PRO A 172 0.20 -6.22 9.04
N THR A 173 1.49 -6.57 9.04
CA THR A 173 2.03 -7.71 8.32
C THR A 173 2.89 -8.57 9.25
N TRP A 174 2.71 -9.88 9.19
CA TRP A 174 3.47 -10.83 9.99
C TRP A 174 4.81 -11.21 9.35
N LEU A 175 4.86 -11.14 8.01
CA LEU A 175 6.04 -11.38 7.19
C LEU A 175 6.26 -10.19 6.26
N GLY A 176 7.52 -9.97 5.88
CA GLY A 176 7.87 -9.09 4.77
C GLY A 176 7.43 -9.70 3.43
N ILE A 177 7.61 -8.94 2.36
CA ILE A 177 7.43 -9.48 1.00
C ILE A 177 8.50 -10.56 0.79
N PRO A 178 8.15 -11.75 0.27
CA PRO A 178 9.15 -12.75 -0.09
C PRO A 178 10.16 -12.17 -1.10
N HIS A 179 11.43 -12.25 -0.76
CA HIS A 179 12.53 -11.86 -1.64
C HIS A 179 13.12 -13.10 -2.33
N SER A 180 13.74 -12.91 -3.49
CA SER A 180 14.51 -13.93 -4.20
C SER A 180 15.90 -13.39 -4.48
N ASN A 181 16.91 -14.24 -4.30
CA ASN A 181 18.28 -13.90 -4.62
C ASN A 181 18.42 -13.79 -6.15
N PRO A 182 18.95 -12.68 -6.69
CA PRO A 182 19.20 -12.54 -8.13
C PRO A 182 20.48 -13.26 -8.58
N LYS A 183 21.32 -13.65 -7.62
CA LYS A 183 22.58 -14.36 -7.77
C LYS A 183 22.94 -15.03 -6.44
N ASP A 184 23.77 -16.06 -6.52
CA ASP A 184 24.38 -16.70 -5.37
C ASP A 184 25.03 -15.70 -4.41
N GLU A 185 24.80 -15.86 -3.12
CA GLU A 185 25.31 -15.00 -2.06
C GLU A 185 25.73 -15.81 -0.83
N GLU A 186 26.68 -15.29 -0.06
CA GLU A 186 27.07 -15.87 1.22
C GLU A 186 26.60 -14.97 2.36
N TYR A 187 25.78 -15.52 3.25
CA TYR A 187 25.25 -14.81 4.41
C TYR A 187 25.58 -15.58 5.69
N ASN A 188 26.35 -14.96 6.59
CA ASN A 188 26.82 -15.57 7.84
C ASN A 188 27.46 -16.96 7.66
N GLY A 189 28.22 -17.16 6.57
CA GLY A 189 28.87 -18.44 6.25
C GLY A 189 27.96 -19.49 5.59
N TYR A 190 26.71 -19.14 5.29
CA TYR A 190 25.77 -19.98 4.54
C TYR A 190 25.68 -19.50 3.09
N HIS A 191 25.84 -20.44 2.16
CA HIS A 191 25.61 -20.18 0.74
C HIS A 191 24.12 -20.22 0.43
N ILE A 192 23.61 -19.13 -0.16
CA ILE A 192 22.23 -18.95 -0.61
C ILE A 192 22.25 -18.88 -2.14
N PRO A 193 21.67 -19.85 -2.86
CA PRO A 193 21.58 -19.85 -4.32
C PRO A 193 20.52 -18.87 -4.84
#